data_AF-A0A059KGS8-F1
#
_entry.id   AF-A0A059KGS8-F1
#
_cell.length_a   1.000
_cell.length_b   1.000
_cell.length_c   1.000
_cell.angle_alpha   90.00
_cell.angle_beta   90.00
_cell.angle_gamma   90.00
#
_symmetry.space_group_name_H-M   'P 1'
#
loop_
_entity.id
_entity.type
_entity.pdbx_description
1 polymer ?
#
loop_
_entity_poly.entity_id
_entity_poly.type
_entity_poly.pdbx_seq_one_letter_code
_entity_poly.pdbx_strand_id
1 'polypeptide(L)'
;MSLLTEFIAQQQPRAVDWSESHCCTIPARWVAVAEGVAPPMPAVDSQLEALSTILRRGGLVEAVSQIISRRPVATEHARPGDLVAFAPGVVGAGGIGVIGIVLEGLEPLLAIAFAGPQATLHPVSAAAVAWEIAR
;
A
#
# COMPACT_ATOMS: atom_id res chain seq x y z
N MET A 1 19.90 10.32 -4.77
CA MET A 1 18.44 10.09 -4.80
C MET A 1 18.21 8.81 -4.01
N SER A 2 17.20 8.75 -3.13
CA SER A 2 16.95 7.53 -2.37
C SER A 2 16.29 6.46 -3.24
N LEU A 3 16.42 5.20 -2.83
CA LEU A 3 15.77 4.06 -3.49
C LEU A 3 14.25 4.26 -3.58
N LEU A 4 13.63 4.80 -2.52
CA LEU A 4 12.21 5.13 -2.52
C LEU A 4 11.87 6.21 -3.55
N THR A 5 12.65 7.29 -3.60
CA THR A 5 12.41 8.37 -4.58
C THR A 5 12.53 7.84 -6.01
N GLU A 6 13.53 7.01 -6.29
CA GLU A 6 13.70 6.32 -7.58
C GLU A 6 12.51 5.43 -7.90
N PHE A 7 12.09 4.61 -6.95
CA PHE A 7 10.94 3.74 -7.11
C PHE A 7 9.67 4.52 -7.45
N ILE A 8 9.35 5.56 -6.69
CA ILE A 8 8.15 6.39 -6.92
C ILE A 8 8.23 7.11 -8.26
N ALA A 9 9.39 7.66 -8.64
CA ALA A 9 9.58 8.33 -9.93
C ALA A 9 9.38 7.40 -11.14
N GLN A 10 9.61 6.10 -10.97
CA GLN A 10 9.38 5.08 -12.02
C GLN A 10 7.92 4.62 -12.11
N GLN A 11 7.07 4.93 -11.12
CA GLN A 11 5.67 4.56 -11.16
C GLN A 11 4.90 5.48 -12.12
N GLN A 12 4.55 4.95 -13.29
CA GLN A 12 3.63 5.65 -14.19
C GLN A 12 2.19 5.38 -13.76
N PRO A 13 1.33 6.42 -13.67
CA PRO A 13 -0.10 6.21 -13.55
C PRO A 13 -0.59 5.35 -14.71
N ARG A 14 -1.24 4.23 -14.39
CA ARG A 14 -1.83 3.31 -15.37
C ARG A 14 -3.28 3.06 -14.99
N ALA A 15 -4.10 2.70 -15.96
CA ALA A 15 -5.46 2.25 -15.67
C ALA A 15 -5.41 1.07 -14.68
N VAL A 16 -6.45 0.91 -13.84
CA VAL A 16 -6.56 -0.28 -13.01
C VAL A 16 -6.59 -1.49 -13.93
N ASP A 17 -5.68 -2.42 -13.69
CA ASP A 17 -5.78 -3.78 -14.17
C ASP A 17 -5.79 -4.64 -12.90
N TRP A 18 -6.86 -5.36 -12.64
CA TRP A 18 -6.94 -6.15 -11.41
C TRP A 18 -5.95 -7.32 -11.40
N SER A 19 -5.52 -7.77 -12.59
CA SER A 19 -4.52 -8.83 -12.73
C SER A 19 -3.08 -8.32 -12.60
N GLU A 20 -2.81 -7.04 -12.93
CA GLU A 20 -1.44 -6.50 -13.02
C GLU A 20 -1.16 -5.23 -12.21
N SER A 21 -2.14 -4.35 -12.05
CA SER A 21 -1.98 -3.01 -11.46
C SER A 21 -3.23 -2.53 -10.71
N HIS A 22 -3.36 -2.96 -9.45
CA HIS A 22 -4.34 -2.45 -8.49
C HIS A 22 -3.64 -1.88 -7.23
N CYS A 23 -4.41 -1.33 -6.28
CA CYS A 23 -3.89 -0.57 -5.15
C CYS A 23 -2.90 -1.31 -4.23
N CYS A 24 -2.84 -2.65 -4.28
CA CYS A 24 -1.89 -3.44 -3.49
C CYS A 24 -0.64 -3.82 -4.29
N THR A 25 -0.67 -3.73 -5.62
CA THR A 25 0.45 -4.17 -6.48
C THR A 25 1.68 -3.27 -6.35
N ILE A 26 1.49 -1.94 -6.30
CA ILE A 26 2.60 -0.99 -6.17
C ILE A 26 3.26 -1.12 -4.78
N PRO A 27 2.51 -1.12 -3.66
CA PRO A 27 3.07 -1.45 -2.35
C PRO A 27 3.81 -2.80 -2.33
N ALA A 28 3.25 -3.85 -2.94
CA ALA A 28 3.90 -5.16 -3.02
C ALA A 28 5.21 -5.12 -3.82
N ARG A 29 5.26 -4.37 -4.94
CA ARG A 29 6.49 -4.14 -5.71
C ARG A 29 7.51 -3.35 -4.91
N TRP A 30 7.08 -2.37 -4.12
CA TRP A 30 7.97 -1.64 -3.22
C TRP A 30 8.61 -2.58 -2.19
N VAL A 31 7.81 -3.42 -1.53
CA VAL A 31 8.33 -4.46 -0.60
C VAL A 31 9.34 -5.36 -1.30
N ALA A 32 9.06 -5.80 -2.53
CA ALA A 32 9.98 -6.63 -3.31
C ALA A 32 11.33 -5.92 -3.57
N VAL A 33 11.29 -4.62 -3.90
CA VAL A 33 12.48 -3.80 -4.16
C VAL A 33 13.27 -3.55 -2.88
N ALA A 34 12.59 -3.15 -1.80
CA ALA A 34 13.21 -2.79 -0.53
C ALA A 34 13.82 -4.01 0.18
N GLU A 35 13.20 -5.17 0.07
CA GLU A 35 13.59 -6.36 0.85
C GLU A 35 14.27 -7.45 0.01
N GLY A 36 14.34 -7.25 -1.31
CA GLY A 36 14.88 -8.24 -2.25
C GLY A 36 14.04 -9.52 -2.37
N VAL A 37 12.83 -9.56 -1.78
CA VAL A 37 11.94 -10.72 -1.80
C VAL A 37 10.51 -10.28 -2.14
N ALA A 38 9.95 -10.85 -3.20
CA ALA A 38 8.58 -10.55 -3.60
C ALA A 38 7.57 -11.17 -2.63
N PRO A 39 6.61 -10.38 -2.10
CA PRO A 39 5.54 -10.94 -1.27
C PRO A 39 4.65 -11.87 -2.12
N PRO A 40 4.12 -12.96 -1.53
CA PRO A 40 3.29 -13.95 -2.24
C PRO A 40 1.87 -13.40 -2.50
N MET A 41 1.76 -12.44 -3.41
CA MET A 41 0.50 -11.83 -3.80
C MET A 41 -0.39 -12.83 -4.54
N PRO A 42 -1.66 -13.02 -4.12
CA PRO A 42 -2.59 -13.84 -4.90
C PRO A 42 -2.92 -13.12 -6.21
N ALA A 43 -3.00 -13.89 -7.30
CA ALA A 43 -3.60 -13.41 -8.55
C ALA A 43 -5.10 -13.21 -8.34
N VAL A 44 -5.65 -12.11 -8.84
CA VAL A 44 -7.06 -11.76 -8.80
C VAL A 44 -7.45 -11.11 -10.13
N ASP A 45 -8.60 -11.45 -10.69
CA ASP A 45 -9.00 -10.97 -12.03
C ASP A 45 -10.06 -9.85 -11.96
N SER A 46 -10.57 -9.56 -10.77
CA SER A 46 -11.62 -8.56 -10.59
C SER A 46 -11.59 -7.91 -9.21
N GLN A 47 -12.22 -6.73 -9.11
CA GLN A 47 -12.44 -6.05 -7.84
C GLN A 47 -13.19 -6.92 -6.82
N LEU A 48 -14.22 -7.66 -7.27
CA LEU A 48 -15.03 -8.50 -6.40
C LEU A 48 -14.22 -9.67 -5.84
N GLU A 49 -13.36 -10.26 -6.66
CA GLU A 49 -12.45 -11.32 -6.23
C GLU A 49 -11.38 -10.79 -5.27
N ALA A 50 -10.80 -9.63 -5.55
CA ALA A 50 -9.87 -8.96 -4.65
C ALA A 50 -10.52 -8.68 -3.28
N LEU A 51 -11.74 -8.13 -3.28
CA LEU A 51 -12.54 -7.92 -2.08
C LEU A 51 -12.80 -9.23 -1.33
N SER A 52 -13.28 -10.26 -2.02
CA SER A 52 -13.56 -11.57 -1.42
C SER A 52 -12.30 -12.19 -0.81
N THR A 53 -11.15 -12.05 -1.47
CA THR A 53 -9.86 -12.53 -0.98
C THR A 53 -9.41 -11.77 0.28
N ILE A 54 -9.58 -10.44 0.29
CA ILE A 54 -9.29 -9.61 1.47
C ILE A 54 -10.21 -9.99 2.64
N LEU A 55 -11.52 -10.12 2.40
CA LEU A 55 -12.50 -10.47 3.43
C LEU A 55 -12.26 -11.86 4.02
N ARG A 56 -11.96 -12.86 3.18
CA ARG A 56 -11.63 -14.24 3.62
C ARG A 56 -10.39 -14.30 4.50
N ARG A 57 -9.49 -13.31 4.39
CA ARG A 57 -8.30 -13.18 5.22
C ARG A 57 -8.52 -12.36 6.50
N GLY A 58 -9.74 -11.88 6.76
CA GLY A 58 -10.04 -11.06 7.96
C GLY A 58 -10.01 -9.55 7.72
N GLY A 59 -10.01 -9.10 6.47
CA GLY A 59 -9.98 -7.69 6.09
C GLY A 59 -8.60 -7.21 5.63
N LEU A 60 -8.51 -5.94 5.20
CA LEU A 60 -7.31 -5.41 4.53
C LEU A 60 -6.06 -5.50 5.41
N VAL A 61 -6.17 -5.08 6.67
CA VAL A 61 -5.05 -5.09 7.63
C VAL A 61 -4.52 -6.51 7.84
N GLU A 62 -5.42 -7.47 8.06
CA GLU A 62 -5.05 -8.86 8.29
C GLU A 62 -4.46 -9.50 7.03
N ALA A 63 -5.04 -9.23 5.86
CA ALA A 63 -4.53 -9.69 4.58
C ALA A 63 -3.10 -9.20 4.30
N VAL A 64 -2.83 -7.90 4.50
CA VAL A 64 -1.48 -7.33 4.32
C VAL A 64 -0.52 -7.95 5.31
N SER A 65 -0.90 -8.04 6.59
CA SER A 65 -0.06 -8.61 7.65
C SER A 65 0.36 -10.05 7.37
N GLN A 66 -0.55 -10.87 6.85
CA GLN A 66 -0.26 -12.23 6.43
C GLN A 66 0.66 -12.29 5.20
N ILE A 67 0.43 -11.43 4.19
CA ILE A 67 1.21 -11.43 2.95
C ILE A 67 2.66 -11.05 3.20
N ILE A 68 2.92 -10.00 3.99
CA ILE A 68 4.29 -9.56 4.29
C ILE A 68 4.86 -10.23 5.56
N SER A 69 4.09 -11.10 6.22
CA SER A 69 4.47 -11.79 7.46
C SER A 69 4.90 -10.86 8.59
N ARG A 70 4.20 -9.73 8.77
CA ARG A 70 4.47 -8.73 9.83
C ARG A 70 3.20 -8.29 10.52
N ARG A 71 3.33 -7.92 11.80
CA ARG A 71 2.27 -7.24 12.54
C ARG A 71 2.28 -5.74 12.21
N PRO A 72 1.12 -5.09 12.17
CA PRO A 72 1.06 -3.65 12.04
C PRO A 72 1.62 -2.97 13.30
N VAL A 73 2.19 -1.78 13.11
CA VAL A 73 2.58 -0.85 14.16
C VAL A 73 1.63 0.35 14.18
N ALA A 74 1.68 1.12 15.27
CA ALA A 74 0.96 2.38 15.35
C ALA A 74 1.49 3.35 14.27
N THR A 75 0.59 4.09 13.64
CA THR A 75 0.89 5.02 12.55
C THR A 75 1.90 6.10 12.94
N GLU A 76 1.95 6.49 14.23
CA GLU A 76 2.96 7.43 14.77
C GLU A 76 4.40 6.90 14.74
N HIS A 77 4.58 5.58 14.55
CA HIS A 77 5.89 4.97 14.36
C HIS A 77 6.27 4.82 12.89
N ALA A 78 5.37 5.14 11.96
CA ALA A 78 5.62 5.03 10.54
C ALA A 78 6.75 5.98 10.11
N ARG A 79 7.59 5.48 9.22
CA ARG A 79 8.76 6.17 8.68
C ARG A 79 8.70 6.17 7.16
N PRO A 80 9.46 7.04 6.48
CA PRO A 80 9.57 6.97 5.03
C PRO A 80 9.99 5.57 4.56
N GLY A 81 9.28 5.06 3.55
CA GLY A 81 9.40 3.69 3.05
C GLY A 81 8.44 2.69 3.67
N ASP A 82 7.79 3.00 4.79
CA ASP A 82 6.82 2.09 5.40
C ASP A 82 5.52 2.03 4.60
N LEU A 83 4.77 0.94 4.78
CA LEU A 83 3.40 0.84 4.26
C LEU A 83 2.42 1.39 5.28
N VAL A 84 1.33 1.98 4.80
CA VAL A 84 0.20 2.42 5.64
C VAL A 84 -1.13 2.01 5.04
N ALA A 85 -2.12 1.71 5.88
CA ALA A 85 -3.49 1.42 5.43
C ALA A 85 -4.44 2.55 5.80
N PHE A 86 -5.22 3.00 4.82
CA PHE A 86 -6.28 3.98 4.98
C PHE A 86 -7.64 3.31 4.99
N ALA A 87 -8.54 3.79 5.85
CA ALA A 87 -9.91 3.30 5.90
C ALA A 87 -10.71 3.69 4.63
N PRO A 88 -11.78 2.94 4.27
CA PRO A 88 -12.59 3.17 3.07
C PRO A 88 -13.13 4.60 2.87
N GLY A 89 -13.27 5.38 3.94
CA GLY A 89 -13.77 6.76 3.88
C GLY A 89 -12.70 7.85 3.67
N VAL A 90 -11.41 7.52 3.83
CA VAL A 90 -10.33 8.53 3.76
C VAL A 90 -9.94 8.83 2.31
N VAL A 91 -10.07 7.84 1.43
CA VAL A 91 -9.47 7.84 0.08
C VAL A 91 -10.52 7.84 -1.04
N GLY A 92 -11.82 7.87 -0.70
CA GLY A 92 -12.90 7.67 -1.67
C GLY A 92 -12.90 6.27 -2.32
N ALA A 93 -12.19 5.32 -1.73
CA ALA A 93 -12.04 3.96 -2.25
C ALA A 93 -13.24 3.10 -1.82
N GLY A 94 -13.90 2.47 -2.79
CA GLY A 94 -15.16 1.72 -2.62
C GLY A 94 -15.14 0.53 -1.66
N GLY A 95 -15.08 0.79 -0.35
CA GLY A 95 -15.52 -0.11 0.72
C GLY A 95 -14.45 -0.83 1.55
N ILE A 96 -13.18 -0.88 1.12
CA ILE A 96 -12.16 -1.79 1.73
C ILE A 96 -10.89 -1.10 2.22
N GLY A 97 -10.68 0.17 1.84
CA GLY A 97 -9.47 0.91 2.15
C GLY A 97 -8.40 0.83 1.05
N VAL A 98 -7.27 1.50 1.28
CA VAL A 98 -6.14 1.58 0.31
C VAL A 98 -4.83 1.45 1.07
N ILE A 99 -3.83 0.86 0.43
CA ILE A 99 -2.46 0.82 0.93
C ILE A 99 -1.63 1.92 0.27
N GLY A 100 -0.91 2.68 1.08
CA GLY A 100 0.04 3.69 0.62
C GLY A 100 1.46 3.41 1.09
N ILE A 101 2.40 4.17 0.53
CA ILE A 101 3.81 4.16 0.91
C ILE A 101 4.16 5.53 1.49
N VAL A 102 4.77 5.57 2.68
CA VAL A 102 5.19 6.82 3.33
C VAL A 102 6.36 7.43 2.56
N LEU A 103 6.26 8.71 2.22
CA LEU A 103 7.23 9.46 1.43
C LEU A 103 8.34 10.08 2.31
N GLU A 104 9.52 10.30 1.72
CA GLU A 104 10.64 11.02 2.35
C GLU A 104 10.51 12.54 2.20
N GLY A 105 11.06 13.28 3.16
CA GLY A 105 11.35 14.72 3.03
C GLY A 105 10.13 15.65 3.11
N LEU A 106 9.00 15.19 3.62
CA LEU A 106 7.77 15.97 3.78
C LEU A 106 7.36 16.04 5.25
N GLU A 107 7.03 17.23 5.73
CA GLU A 107 6.47 17.48 7.06
C GLU A 107 5.16 18.28 6.92
N PRO A 108 4.00 17.73 7.36
CA PRO A 108 3.85 16.41 7.98
C PRO A 108 4.15 15.27 6.98
N LEU A 109 4.51 14.08 7.52
CA LEU A 109 4.69 12.88 6.70
C LEU A 109 3.45 12.62 5.84
N LEU A 110 3.67 12.40 4.55
CA LEU A 110 2.64 12.03 3.59
C LEU A 110 2.84 10.60 3.13
N ALA A 111 1.76 9.91 2.78
CA ALA A 111 1.81 8.67 2.04
C ALA A 111 1.15 8.82 0.68
N ILE A 112 1.71 8.14 -0.31
CA ILE A 112 1.14 8.04 -1.65
C ILE A 112 0.31 6.76 -1.75
N ALA A 113 -0.95 6.92 -2.14
CA ALA A 113 -1.89 5.84 -2.36
C ALA A 113 -2.30 5.81 -3.83
N PHE A 114 -2.21 4.62 -4.44
CA PHE A 114 -2.55 4.41 -5.84
C PHE A 114 -3.92 3.75 -5.97
N ALA A 115 -4.86 4.42 -6.62
CA ALA A 115 -6.20 3.93 -6.89
C ALA A 115 -6.45 4.02 -8.40
N GLY A 116 -5.88 3.08 -9.16
CA GLY A 116 -5.94 3.11 -10.61
C GLY A 116 -5.07 4.18 -11.24
N PRO A 117 -5.59 4.98 -12.21
CA PRO A 117 -4.80 6.02 -12.87
C PRO A 117 -4.53 7.21 -11.96
N GLN A 118 -5.05 7.20 -10.73
CA GLN A 118 -4.89 8.28 -9.77
C GLN A 118 -3.89 7.87 -8.68
N ALA A 119 -2.88 8.72 -8.50
CA ALA A 119 -2.08 8.75 -7.29
C ALA A 119 -2.60 9.90 -6.41
N THR A 120 -2.82 9.62 -5.13
CA THR A 120 -3.31 10.61 -4.17
C THR A 120 -2.37 10.66 -2.98
N LEU A 121 -2.16 11.87 -2.45
CA LEU A 121 -1.34 12.10 -1.27
C LEU A 121 -2.24 12.28 -0.06
N HIS A 122 -1.91 11.57 1.02
CA HIS A 122 -2.66 11.61 2.28
C HIS A 122 -1.71 11.83 3.45
N PRO A 123 -2.11 12.62 4.46
CA PRO A 123 -1.35 12.69 5.70
C PRO A 123 -1.22 11.29 6.32
N VAL A 124 -0.02 10.91 6.76
CA VAL A 124 0.20 9.63 7.44
C VAL A 124 -0.69 9.54 8.67
N SER A 125 -0.93 10.63 9.39
CA SER A 125 -1.83 10.68 10.54
C SER A 125 -3.29 10.28 10.25
N ALA A 126 -3.71 10.23 8.99
CA ALA A 126 -5.03 9.74 8.58
C ALA A 126 -5.06 8.21 8.36
N ALA A 127 -3.91 7.53 8.41
CA ALA A 127 -3.82 6.08 8.28
C ALA A 127 -4.21 5.37 9.57
N ALA A 128 -4.89 4.24 9.43
CA ALA A 128 -5.33 3.42 10.55
C ALA A 128 -4.18 2.64 11.19
N VAL A 129 -3.25 2.13 10.38
CA VAL A 129 -2.08 1.36 10.82
C VAL A 129 -0.93 1.52 9.83
N ALA A 130 0.28 1.16 10.26
CA ALA A 130 1.47 1.09 9.43
C ALA A 130 2.15 -0.30 9.50
N TRP A 131 3.02 -0.61 8.55
CA TRP A 131 3.93 -1.74 8.60
C TRP A 131 5.34 -1.28 8.26
N GLU A 132 6.28 -1.63 9.14
CA GLU A 132 7.69 -1.40 8.90
C GLU A 132 8.17 -2.24 7.73
N ILE A 133 8.73 -1.59 6.71
CA ILE A 133 9.39 -2.25 5.59
C ILE A 133 10.90 -2.12 5.78
N ALA A 134 11.61 -3.24 5.57
CA ALA A 134 13.03 -3.31 5.87
C ALA A 134 13.84 -2.31 5.03
N ARG A 135 14.93 -1.83 5.64
CA ARG A 135 15.86 -0.82 5.11
C ARG A 135 17.08 -1.47 4.49
#